data_AF-Q0DEY1-F1
#
_entry.id   AF-Q0DEY1-F1
#
_cell.length_a   1.000
_cell.length_b   1.000
_cell.length_c   1.000
_cell.angle_alpha   90.00
_cell.angle_beta   90.00
_cell.angle_gamma   90.00
#
_symmetry.space_group_name_H-M   'P 1'
#
loop_
_entity.id
_entity.type
_entity.pdbx_description
1 polymer ?
#
loop_
_entity_poly.entity_id
_entity_poly.type
_entity_poly.pdbx_seq_one_letter_code
_entity_poly.pdbx_strand_id
1 'polypeptide(L)'
;MLTSLRYLAGTAGASGFGSRATAEDATAACSDLRHITAIITGATSGIGAETARVLAKRGARLVLPARSLKAAAEARARLLAECPAAAGDVVVMPLDLSSLASVRRFAARFLALGLPLNLLMYVYYC
;
A
#
# COMPACT_ATOMS: atom_id res chain seq x y z
N MET A 1 14.64 23.06 19.51
CA MET A 1 15.96 22.38 19.42
C MET A 1 15.90 20.93 19.91
N LEU A 2 15.41 20.66 21.14
CA LEU A 2 15.29 19.30 21.69
C LEU A 2 14.39 18.35 20.89
N THR A 3 13.26 18.83 20.35
CA THR A 3 12.32 18.00 19.57
C THR A 3 12.95 17.50 18.26
N SER A 4 13.68 18.37 17.55
CA SER A 4 14.40 18.01 16.33
C SER A 4 15.52 17.00 16.60
N LEU A 5 16.24 17.15 17.72
CA LEU A 5 17.26 16.18 18.15
C LEU A 5 16.65 14.82 18.51
N ARG A 6 15.51 14.81 19.22
CA ARG A 6 14.75 13.59 19.54
C ARG A 6 14.24 12.88 18.28
N TYR A 7 13.79 13.65 17.30
CA TYR A 7 13.38 13.12 16.00
C TYR A 7 14.57 12.49 15.27
N LEU A 8 15.73 13.17 15.19
CA LEU A 8 16.94 12.64 14.55
C LEU A 8 17.51 11.42 15.28
N ALA A 9 17.35 11.36 16.60
CA ALA A 9 17.74 10.22 17.42
C ALA A 9 16.81 9.00 17.25
N GLY A 10 15.71 9.13 16.51
CA GLY A 10 14.75 8.04 16.27
C GLY A 10 13.87 7.73 17.48
N THR A 11 13.78 8.63 18.46
CA THR A 11 12.94 8.39 19.65
C THR A 11 11.47 8.30 19.27
N ALA A 12 10.77 7.32 19.82
CA ALA A 12 9.35 7.12 19.57
C ALA A 12 8.51 8.32 20.05
N GLY A 13 7.57 8.75 19.22
CA GLY A 13 6.56 9.74 19.58
C GLY A 13 5.33 9.12 20.26
N ALA A 14 4.25 9.89 20.37
CA ALA A 14 2.99 9.42 20.95
C ALA A 14 2.35 8.24 20.19
N SER A 15 2.67 8.08 18.91
CA SER A 15 2.24 6.93 18.09
C SER A 15 3.00 5.63 18.40
N GLY A 16 4.04 5.67 19.22
CA GLY A 16 4.95 4.54 19.45
C GLY A 16 6.02 4.37 18.36
N PHE A 17 5.99 5.18 17.30
CA PHE A 17 6.94 5.12 16.20
C PHE A 17 7.85 6.36 16.15
N GLY A 18 9.11 6.17 15.78
CA GLY A 18 10.10 7.22 15.57
C GLY A 18 10.52 7.33 14.10
N SER A 19 11.38 8.29 13.77
CA SER A 19 11.85 8.54 12.38
C SER A 19 12.61 7.37 11.74
N ARG A 20 13.05 6.40 12.53
CA ARG A 20 13.76 5.19 12.09
C ARG A 20 12.86 3.95 12.00
N ALA A 21 11.58 4.06 12.36
CA ALA A 21 10.67 2.94 12.30
C ALA A 21 10.43 2.53 10.84
N THR A 22 10.53 1.24 10.58
CA THR A 22 10.27 0.65 9.28
C THR A 22 8.79 0.31 9.10
N ALA A 23 8.38 0.01 7.87
CA ALA A 23 7.02 -0.47 7.61
C ALA A 23 6.76 -1.83 8.31
N GLU A 24 7.80 -2.65 8.47
CA GLU A 24 7.79 -3.89 9.24
C GLU A 24 7.51 -3.64 10.72
N ASP A 25 8.19 -2.66 11.33
CA ASP A 25 7.95 -2.26 12.72
C ASP A 25 6.50 -1.78 12.88
N ALA A 26 6.02 -0.98 11.93
CA ALA A 26 4.66 -0.44 11.93
C ALA A 26 3.59 -1.52 11.88
N THR A 27 3.90 -2.68 11.28
CA THR A 27 2.96 -3.81 11.18
C THR A 27 3.27 -4.92 12.17
N ALA A 28 4.33 -4.88 12.96
CA ALA A 28 4.80 -5.98 13.82
C ALA A 28 3.69 -6.59 14.70
N ALA A 29 2.77 -5.77 15.23
CA ALA A 29 1.65 -6.22 16.06
C ALA A 29 0.49 -6.88 15.28
N CYS A 30 0.42 -6.70 13.97
CA CYS A 30 -0.66 -7.20 13.10
C CYS A 30 -0.11 -8.23 12.10
N SER A 31 0.10 -9.46 12.56
CA SER A 31 0.73 -10.54 11.77
C SER A 31 -0.18 -11.14 10.70
N ASP A 32 -1.50 -11.10 10.87
CA ASP A 32 -2.47 -11.66 9.93
C ASP A 32 -3.45 -10.59 9.43
N LEU A 33 -3.33 -10.25 8.16
CA LEU A 33 -4.15 -9.27 7.46
C LEU A 33 -5.00 -9.89 6.34
N ARG A 34 -5.21 -11.21 6.33
CA ARG A 34 -5.96 -11.91 5.24
C ARG A 34 -7.40 -11.43 5.03
N HIS A 35 -7.99 -10.81 6.05
CA HIS A 35 -9.34 -10.23 6.01
C HIS A 35 -9.35 -8.75 5.58
N ILE A 36 -8.17 -8.16 5.37
CA ILE A 36 -7.98 -6.76 5.00
C ILE A 36 -7.80 -6.65 3.50
N THR A 37 -8.63 -5.83 2.88
CA THR A 37 -8.45 -5.37 1.50
C THR A 37 -8.01 -3.91 1.50
N ALA A 38 -6.87 -3.63 0.86
CA ALA A 38 -6.26 -2.32 0.76
C ALA A 38 -6.21 -1.84 -0.69
N ILE A 39 -6.68 -0.61 -0.92
CA ILE A 39 -6.42 0.13 -2.16
C ILE A 39 -5.22 1.04 -1.91
N ILE A 40 -4.13 0.84 -2.66
CA ILE A 40 -2.90 1.63 -2.51
C ILE A 40 -2.62 2.37 -3.81
N THR A 41 -2.91 3.68 -3.85
CA THR A 41 -2.49 4.51 -4.98
C THR A 41 -0.99 4.79 -4.88
N GLY A 42 -0.31 4.87 -6.02
CA GLY A 42 1.14 5.13 -6.04
C GLY A 42 2.00 3.94 -5.58
N ALA A 43 1.46 2.71 -5.63
CA ALA A 43 2.17 1.50 -5.24
C ALA A 43 3.29 1.06 -6.22
N THR A 44 3.56 1.85 -7.27
CA THR A 44 4.58 1.51 -8.27
C THR A 44 6.01 1.77 -7.79
N SER A 45 6.19 2.64 -6.78
CA SER A 45 7.49 3.08 -6.27
C SER A 45 7.39 3.64 -4.85
N GLY A 46 8.55 3.91 -4.23
CA GLY A 46 8.67 4.63 -2.97
C GLY A 46 7.86 4.02 -1.82
N ILE A 47 7.25 4.90 -1.01
CA ILE A 47 6.48 4.52 0.19
C ILE A 47 5.29 3.63 -0.17
N GLY A 48 4.63 3.86 -1.31
CA GLY A 48 3.50 3.05 -1.75
C GLY A 48 3.92 1.61 -2.07
N ALA A 49 5.05 1.44 -2.76
CA ALA A 49 5.60 0.11 -3.07
C ALA A 49 6.00 -0.64 -1.80
N GLU A 50 6.67 0.05 -0.88
CA GLU A 50 7.07 -0.52 0.41
C GLU A 50 5.85 -0.92 1.25
N THR A 51 4.81 -0.08 1.29
CA THR A 51 3.59 -0.42 2.01
C THR A 51 2.90 -1.64 1.41
N ALA A 52 2.81 -1.71 0.08
CA ALA A 52 2.27 -2.89 -0.61
C ALA A 52 3.09 -4.15 -0.26
N ARG A 53 4.42 -4.04 -0.21
CA ARG A 53 5.33 -5.13 0.17
C ARG A 53 5.03 -5.67 1.56
N VAL A 54 4.93 -4.81 2.57
CA VAL A 54 4.70 -5.25 3.94
C VAL A 54 3.30 -5.81 4.14
N LEU A 55 2.28 -5.17 3.57
CA LEU A 55 0.91 -5.66 3.68
C LEU A 55 0.73 -7.02 2.97
N ALA A 56 1.37 -7.22 1.82
CA ALA A 56 1.39 -8.52 1.14
C ALA A 56 2.09 -9.61 1.99
N LYS A 57 3.20 -9.29 2.66
CA LYS A 57 3.87 -10.23 3.60
C LYS A 57 2.96 -10.68 4.75
N ARG A 58 1.95 -9.88 5.12
CA ARG A 58 0.95 -10.22 6.14
C ARG A 58 -0.34 -10.81 5.57
N GLY A 59 -0.36 -11.09 4.26
CA GLY A 59 -1.49 -11.73 3.57
C GLY A 59 -2.64 -10.81 3.21
N ALA A 60 -2.48 -9.48 3.28
CA ALA A 60 -3.53 -8.56 2.87
C ALA A 60 -3.82 -8.67 1.37
N ARG A 61 -5.09 -8.45 1.01
CA ARG A 61 -5.51 -8.31 -0.38
C ARG A 61 -5.23 -6.89 -0.86
N LEU A 62 -4.50 -6.77 -1.96
CA LEU A 62 -4.06 -5.49 -2.48
C LEU A 62 -4.70 -5.19 -3.83
N VAL A 63 -5.30 -4.02 -3.93
CA VAL A 63 -5.71 -3.42 -5.20
C VAL A 63 -4.74 -2.27 -5.48
N LEU A 64 -3.97 -2.41 -6.56
CA LEU A 64 -2.92 -1.49 -6.97
C LEU A 64 -3.38 -0.67 -8.19
N PRO A 65 -4.16 0.40 -7.98
CA PRO A 65 -4.54 1.29 -9.05
C PRO A 65 -3.35 2.08 -9.59
N ALA A 66 -3.26 2.23 -10.91
CA ALA A 66 -2.25 3.07 -11.54
C ALA A 66 -2.71 3.66 -12.87
N ARG A 67 -2.08 4.78 -13.26
CA ARG A 67 -2.24 5.38 -14.59
C ARG A 67 -1.62 4.50 -15.68
N SER A 68 -0.43 3.97 -15.42
CA SER A 68 0.27 3.04 -16.31
C SER A 68 0.10 1.60 -15.82
N LEU A 69 -0.69 0.81 -16.54
CA LEU A 69 -0.85 -0.61 -16.24
C LEU A 69 0.46 -1.39 -16.39
N LYS A 70 1.35 -0.97 -17.29
CA LYS A 70 2.68 -1.56 -17.44
C LYS A 70 3.49 -1.40 -16.15
N ALA A 71 3.59 -0.18 -15.63
CA ALA A 71 4.34 0.10 -14.41
C ALA A 71 3.75 -0.64 -13.19
N ALA A 72 2.43 -0.75 -13.11
CA ALA A 72 1.77 -1.50 -12.04
C ALA A 72 1.95 -3.03 -12.18
N ALA A 73 1.97 -3.56 -13.40
CA ALA A 73 2.29 -4.97 -13.65
C ALA A 73 3.74 -5.30 -13.24
N GLU A 74 4.69 -4.43 -13.56
CA GLU A 74 6.09 -4.57 -13.12
C GLU A 74 6.22 -4.48 -11.59
N ALA A 75 5.50 -3.55 -10.96
CA ALA A 75 5.46 -3.45 -9.50
C ALA A 75 4.86 -4.70 -8.85
N ARG A 76 3.76 -5.23 -9.40
CA ARG A 76 3.18 -6.51 -8.98
C ARG A 76 4.18 -7.64 -9.15
N ALA A 77 4.91 -7.71 -10.27
CA ALA A 77 5.90 -8.75 -10.48
C ALA A 77 7.03 -8.71 -9.44
N ARG A 78 7.58 -7.52 -9.13
CA ARG A 78 8.58 -7.33 -8.06
C ARG A 78 8.02 -7.77 -6.70
N LEU A 79 6.81 -7.31 -6.37
CA LEU A 79 6.13 -7.67 -5.14
C LEU A 79 5.97 -9.18 -4.99
N LEU A 80 5.56 -9.88 -6.05
CA LEU A 80 5.33 -11.33 -6.03
C LEU A 80 6.63 -12.14 -6.06
N ALA A 81 7.74 -11.59 -6.57
CA ALA A 81 9.04 -12.23 -6.43
C ALA A 81 9.47 -12.30 -4.95
N GLU A 82 9.11 -11.28 -4.16
CA GLU A 82 9.40 -11.25 -2.72
C GLU A 82 8.33 -11.95 -1.87
N CYS A 83 7.07 -11.96 -2.35
CA CYS A 83 5.91 -12.52 -1.64
C CYS A 83 5.09 -13.45 -2.55
N PRO A 84 5.60 -14.65 -2.93
CA PRO A 84 4.90 -15.53 -3.87
C PRO A 84 3.51 -15.95 -3.42
N ALA A 85 3.30 -16.10 -2.10
CA ALA A 85 2.03 -16.47 -1.51
C ALA A 85 0.91 -15.44 -1.76
N ALA A 86 1.24 -14.19 -2.08
CA ALA A 86 0.27 -13.12 -2.35
C ALA A 86 -0.25 -13.11 -3.79
N ALA A 87 0.16 -14.04 -4.66
CA ALA A 87 -0.16 -14.00 -6.10
C ALA A 87 -1.66 -13.92 -6.41
N GLY A 88 -2.50 -14.60 -5.62
CA GLY A 88 -3.96 -14.59 -5.75
C GLY A 88 -4.64 -13.36 -5.16
N ASP A 89 -3.92 -12.56 -4.37
CA ASP A 89 -4.46 -11.46 -3.58
C ASP A 89 -3.98 -10.08 -4.04
N VAL A 90 -3.21 -10.00 -5.13
CA VAL A 90 -2.76 -8.72 -5.72
C VAL A 90 -3.40 -8.48 -7.08
N VAL A 91 -4.25 -7.46 -7.16
CA VAL A 91 -4.98 -7.05 -8.37
C VAL A 91 -4.50 -5.67 -8.82
N VAL A 92 -4.25 -5.50 -10.13
CA VAL A 92 -3.90 -4.21 -10.73
C VAL A 92 -5.10 -3.69 -11.51
N MET A 93 -5.37 -2.38 -11.40
CA MET A 93 -6.48 -1.73 -12.11
C MET A 93 -6.07 -0.36 -12.67
N PRO A 94 -6.68 0.10 -13.78
CA PRO A 94 -6.40 1.44 -14.29
C PRO A 94 -7.12 2.49 -13.44
N LEU A 95 -6.39 3.54 -13.06
CA LEU A 95 -6.92 4.70 -12.36
C LEU A 95 -6.10 5.94 -12.70
N ASP A 96 -6.78 6.95 -13.22
CA ASP A 96 -6.29 8.32 -13.31
C ASP A 96 -7.06 9.22 -12.33
N LEU A 97 -6.38 9.65 -11.27
CA LEU A 97 -6.96 10.50 -10.23
C LEU A 97 -7.26 11.92 -10.72
N SER A 98 -6.70 12.34 -11.86
CA SER A 98 -7.02 13.63 -12.49
C SER A 98 -8.35 13.62 -13.25
N SER A 99 -8.97 12.45 -13.42
CA SER A 99 -10.23 12.28 -14.15
C SER A 99 -11.32 11.65 -13.29
N LEU A 100 -12.36 12.42 -12.94
CA LEU A 100 -13.51 11.90 -12.20
C LEU A 100 -14.22 10.75 -12.94
N ALA A 101 -14.24 10.78 -14.27
CA ALA A 101 -14.76 9.67 -15.07
C ALA A 101 -13.93 8.40 -14.87
N SER A 102 -12.60 8.52 -14.78
CA SER A 102 -11.73 7.38 -14.43
C SER A 102 -11.99 6.89 -13.01
N VAL A 103 -12.12 7.79 -12.04
CA VAL A 103 -12.40 7.43 -10.63
C VAL A 103 -13.71 6.65 -10.53
N ARG A 104 -14.78 7.11 -11.18
CA ARG A 104 -16.09 6.41 -11.21
C ARG A 104 -15.99 5.02 -11.82
N ARG A 105 -15.26 4.87 -12.95
CA ARG A 105 -15.04 3.55 -13.57
C ARG A 105 -14.23 2.62 -12.68
N PHE A 106 -13.19 3.12 -12.02
CA PHE A 106 -12.40 2.34 -11.06
C PHE A 106 -13.27 1.88 -9.88
N ALA A 107 -14.04 2.79 -9.28
CA ALA A 107 -14.93 2.47 -8.17
C ALA A 107 -15.95 1.40 -8.56
N ALA A 108 -16.57 1.51 -9.74
CA ALA A 108 -17.51 0.49 -10.24
C ALA A 108 -16.83 -0.88 -10.41
N ARG A 109 -15.61 -0.93 -10.94
CA ARG A 109 -14.83 -2.17 -11.07
C ARG A 109 -14.46 -2.77 -9.72
N PHE A 110 -14.06 -1.95 -8.76
CA PHE A 110 -13.75 -2.40 -7.39
C PHE A 110 -14.99 -2.96 -6.70
N LEU A 111 -16.13 -2.25 -6.78
CA LEU A 111 -17.40 -2.72 -6.20
C LEU A 111 -17.85 -4.06 -6.80
N ALA A 112 -17.64 -4.26 -8.10
CA ALA A 112 -17.95 -5.51 -8.78
C ALA A 112 -17.13 -6.72 -8.28
N LEU A 113 -16.02 -6.51 -7.56
CA LEU A 113 -15.27 -7.59 -6.92
C LEU A 113 -16.00 -8.18 -5.70
N GLY A 114 -17.00 -7.48 -5.14
CA GLY A 114 -17.70 -7.92 -3.93
C GLY A 114 -16.80 -7.93 -2.67
N LEU A 115 -15.73 -7.13 -2.68
CA LEU A 115 -14.77 -7.08 -1.59
C LEU A 115 -15.05 -5.92 -0.63
N PRO A 116 -14.80 -6.08 0.68
CA PRO A 116 -14.80 -4.94 1.59
C PRO A 116 -13.65 -3.99 1.25
N LEU A 117 -13.79 -2.70 1.57
CA LEU A 117 -12.67 -1.77 1.59
C LEU A 117 -12.30 -1.47 3.04
N ASN A 118 -11.12 -1.93 3.48
CA ASN A 118 -10.65 -1.73 4.85
C ASN A 118 -9.63 -0.58 4.93
N LEU A 119 -8.76 -0.46 3.92
CA LEU A 119 -7.71 0.56 3.86
C LEU A 119 -7.72 1.25 2.51
N LEU A 120 -7.70 2.58 2.53
CA LEU A 120 -7.48 3.41 1.35
C LEU A 120 -6.26 4.28 1.61
N MET A 121 -5.21 4.07 0.82
CA MET A 121 -3.97 4.83 0.92
C MET A 121 -3.78 5.70 -0.31
N TYR A 122 -3.71 7.01 -0.06
CA TYR A 122 -3.38 8.01 -1.07
C TYR A 122 -1.95 8.49 -0.86
N VAL A 123 -1.03 8.04 -1.72
CA VAL A 123 0.40 8.41 -1.68
C VAL A 123 0.70 9.38 -2.81
N TYR A 124 1.16 10.59 -2.48
CA TYR A 124 1.37 11.68 -3.45
C TYR A 124 2.83 12.13 -3.61
N TYR A 125 3.78 11.49 -2.95
CA TYR A 125 5.19 11.85 -3.04
C TYR A 125 6.06 10.59 -3.23
N CYS A 126 6.89 10.61 -4.28
CA CYS A 126 8.14 9.89 -4.40
C CYS A 126 9.24 10.95 -4.52
#